data_AF-A0A965MRV1-F1
#
_entry.id   AF-A0A965MRV1-F1
#
_cell.length_a   1.000
_cell.length_b   1.000
_cell.length_c   1.000
_cell.angle_alpha   90.00
_cell.angle_beta   90.00
_cell.angle_gamma   90.00
#
_symmetry.space_group_name_H-M   'P 1'
#
loop_
_entity.id
_entity.type
_entity.pdbx_description
1 polymer ?
#
loop_
_entity_poly.entity_id
_entity_poly.type
_entity_poly.pdbx_seq_one_letter_code
_entity_poly.pdbx_strand_id
1 'polypeptide(L)'
;MMNADGCVAPTLDEFRELARTHRVIPVVRTLIADGHTALGLYQALAGDRPGTFLLESANGDTWSRWSFIGVRSPAMLTERNGRAVWVGRAPAGLPAGQAPLAALRETLELLHSPRLPGLPPLTGGLVGYLGYDAVR
;
A
#
# COMPACT_ATOMS: atom_id res chain seq x y z
N MET A 1 -12.89 17.37 -4.66
CA MET A 1 -13.27 16.28 -5.57
C MET A 1 -12.04 15.99 -6.41
N MET A 2 -11.54 14.74 -6.50
CA MET A 2 -10.42 14.44 -7.41
C MET A 2 -10.97 14.50 -8.83
N ASN A 3 -10.42 15.38 -9.67
CA ASN A 3 -10.81 15.47 -11.07
C ASN A 3 -10.44 14.18 -11.80
N ALA A 4 -11.41 13.57 -12.49
CA ALA A 4 -11.22 12.36 -13.28
C ALA A 4 -10.67 12.65 -14.68
N ASP A 5 -9.92 13.74 -14.83
CA ASP A 5 -9.41 14.26 -16.11
C ASP A 5 -8.31 13.35 -16.71
N GLY A 6 -8.00 12.23 -16.04
CA GLY A 6 -7.02 11.26 -16.49
C GLY A 6 -5.57 11.75 -16.39
N CYS A 7 -5.33 12.91 -15.78
CA CYS A 7 -3.99 13.43 -15.56
C CYS A 7 -3.24 12.60 -14.51
N VAL A 8 -1.93 12.47 -14.70
CA VAL A 8 -1.02 11.88 -13.71
C VAL A 8 -0.54 12.99 -12.78
N ALA A 9 -0.62 12.75 -11.48
CA ALA A 9 -0.10 13.64 -10.44
C ALA A 9 0.75 12.84 -9.44
N PRO A 10 1.79 13.43 -8.82
CA PRO A 10 2.36 14.73 -9.14
C PRO A 10 2.98 14.74 -10.56
N THR A 11 3.21 15.94 -11.09
CA THR A 11 4.05 16.13 -12.29
C THR A 11 5.48 15.65 -12.04
N LEU A 12 6.29 15.48 -13.08
CA LEU A 12 7.67 15.02 -12.94
C LEU A 12 8.51 15.98 -12.06
N ASP A 13 8.32 17.29 -12.20
CA ASP A 13 9.08 18.27 -11.43
C ASP A 13 8.64 18.32 -9.97
N GLU A 14 7.34 18.24 -9.70
CA GLU A 14 6.82 18.08 -8.33
C GLU A 14 7.28 16.77 -7.68
N PHE A 15 7.32 15.67 -8.43
CA PHE A 15 7.86 14.39 -7.96
C PHE A 15 9.33 14.53 -7.56
N ARG A 16 10.14 15.19 -8.40
CA ARG A 16 11.56 15.43 -8.11
C ARG A 16 11.75 16.27 -6.85
N GLU A 17 10.91 17.27 -6.62
CA GLU A 17 10.96 18.08 -5.42
C GLU A 17 10.60 17.26 -4.17
N LEU A 18 9.50 16.50 -4.23
CA LEU A 18 9.11 15.60 -3.15
C LEU A 18 10.19 14.55 -2.85
N ALA A 19 10.90 14.05 -3.87
CA ALA A 19 11.94 13.02 -3.73
C ALA A 19 13.16 13.47 -2.95
N ARG A 20 13.34 14.78 -2.73
CA ARG A 20 14.41 15.32 -1.89
C ARG A 20 14.24 14.95 -0.42
N THR A 21 13.00 14.76 0.04
CA THR A 21 12.67 14.55 1.46
C THR A 21 11.85 13.29 1.72
N HIS A 22 11.25 12.69 0.69
CA HIS A 22 10.35 11.55 0.82
C HIS A 22 10.94 10.31 0.15
N ARG A 23 10.93 9.18 0.87
CA ARG A 23 11.32 7.88 0.30
C ARG A 23 10.18 7.21 -0.47
N VAL A 24 8.94 7.58 -0.20
CA VAL A 24 7.74 7.04 -0.86
C VAL A 24 6.87 8.19 -1.35
N ILE A 25 6.59 8.21 -2.65
CA ILE A 25 5.77 9.25 -3.28
C ILE A 25 4.70 8.54 -4.12
N PRO A 26 3.41 8.69 -3.82
CA PRO A 26 2.35 8.11 -4.63
C PRO A 26 2.25 8.88 -5.96
N VAL A 27 2.42 8.17 -7.07
CA VAL A 27 2.09 8.66 -8.41
C VAL A 27 0.71 8.12 -8.78
N VAL A 28 -0.24 9.03 -8.94
CA VAL A 28 -1.66 8.73 -9.03
C VAL A 28 -2.24 9.18 -10.37
N ARG A 29 -3.24 8.43 -10.84
CA ARG A 29 -4.09 8.80 -11.97
C ARG A 29 -5.52 8.43 -11.62
N THR A 30 -6.43 9.38 -11.76
CA THR A 30 -7.87 9.15 -11.52
C THR A 30 -8.56 8.84 -12.84
N LEU A 31 -9.34 7.77 -12.85
CA LEU A 31 -10.07 7.27 -14.02
C LEU A 31 -11.55 7.10 -13.66
N ILE A 32 -12.43 7.26 -14.64
CA ILE A 32 -13.85 6.92 -14.54
C ILE A 32 -13.98 5.39 -14.60
N ALA A 33 -14.73 4.80 -13.68
CA ALA A 33 -14.83 3.34 -13.52
C ALA A 33 -16.26 2.88 -13.19
N ASP A 34 -17.26 3.64 -13.62
CA ASP A 34 -18.67 3.53 -13.21
C ASP A 34 -19.30 2.17 -13.59
N GLY A 35 -18.73 1.49 -14.60
CA GLY A 35 -19.13 0.16 -15.05
C GLY A 35 -18.47 -1.00 -14.28
N HIS A 36 -17.73 -0.73 -13.21
CA HIS A 36 -17.01 -1.75 -12.46
C HIS A 36 -17.36 -1.77 -10.97
N THR A 37 -17.39 -2.96 -10.40
CA THR A 37 -17.37 -3.16 -8.94
C THR A 37 -15.93 -3.32 -8.47
N ALA A 38 -15.67 -3.12 -7.17
CA ALA A 38 -14.35 -3.34 -6.60
C ALA A 38 -13.86 -4.80 -6.82
N LEU A 39 -14.75 -5.77 -6.63
CA LEU A 39 -14.45 -7.18 -6.92
C LEU A 39 -14.12 -7.40 -8.41
N GLY A 40 -14.90 -6.81 -9.32
CA GLY A 40 -14.63 -6.91 -10.76
C GLY A 40 -13.28 -6.30 -11.15
N LEU A 41 -12.91 -5.17 -10.55
CA LEU A 41 -11.58 -4.57 -10.73
C LEU A 41 -10.47 -5.44 -10.13
N TYR A 42 -10.69 -6.04 -8.96
CA TYR A 42 -9.72 -6.95 -8.35
C TYR A 42 -9.48 -8.16 -9.25
N GLN A 43 -10.53 -8.80 -9.78
CA GLN A 43 -10.38 -9.92 -10.71
C GLN A 43 -9.61 -9.51 -11.98
N ALA A 44 -9.95 -8.35 -12.57
CA ALA A 44 -9.32 -7.87 -13.80
C ALA A 44 -7.85 -7.46 -13.61
N LEU A 45 -7.50 -6.83 -12.48
CA LEU A 45 -6.17 -6.29 -12.24
C LEU A 45 -5.24 -7.29 -11.53
N ALA A 46 -5.77 -8.01 -10.55
CA ALA A 46 -5.01 -8.83 -9.63
C ALA A 46 -4.99 -10.31 -10.07
N GLY A 47 -6.16 -10.87 -10.41
CA GLY A 47 -6.32 -12.25 -10.89
C GLY A 47 -5.82 -13.30 -9.90
N ASP A 48 -6.09 -13.11 -8.60
CA ASP A 48 -5.73 -14.02 -7.50
C ASP A 48 -4.25 -14.39 -7.38
N ARG A 49 -3.37 -13.58 -7.98
CA ARG A 49 -1.92 -13.78 -7.89
C ARG A 49 -1.43 -13.55 -6.46
N PRO A 50 -0.36 -14.24 -6.02
CA PRO A 50 0.28 -13.94 -4.74
C PRO A 50 0.68 -12.47 -4.61
N GLY A 51 0.58 -11.93 -3.39
CA GLY A 51 0.91 -10.52 -3.12
C GLY A 51 -0.16 -9.53 -3.56
N THR A 52 -1.40 -9.98 -3.74
CA THR A 52 -2.57 -9.16 -4.04
C THR A 52 -3.55 -9.13 -2.87
N PHE A 53 -4.40 -8.10 -2.80
CA PHE A 53 -5.45 -8.01 -1.79
C PHE A 53 -6.64 -7.18 -2.29
N LEU A 54 -7.80 -7.41 -1.67
CA LEU A 54 -8.98 -6.57 -1.75
C LEU A 54 -9.43 -6.27 -0.31
N LEU A 55 -9.55 -4.99 0.03
CA LEU A 55 -10.11 -4.53 1.30
C LEU A 55 -11.37 -3.74 1.01
N GLU A 56 -12.50 -4.25 1.50
CA GLU A 56 -13.78 -3.54 1.48
C GLU A 56 -14.24 -3.36 2.93
N SER A 57 -14.83 -2.20 3.21
CA SER A 57 -15.43 -1.93 4.51
C SER A 57 -16.93 -1.71 4.34
N ALA A 58 -17.70 -2.49 5.09
CA ALA A 58 -19.12 -2.24 5.34
C ALA A 58 -19.27 -1.77 6.79
N ASN A 59 -19.96 -0.65 6.99
CA ASN A 59 -20.32 -0.16 8.32
C ASN A 59 -21.84 -0.30 8.48
N GLY A 60 -22.27 -1.40 9.11
CA GLY A 60 -23.70 -1.75 9.20
C GLY A 60 -24.29 -1.98 7.81
N ASP A 61 -25.40 -1.32 7.50
CA ASP A 61 -26.11 -1.45 6.20
C ASP A 61 -25.52 -0.57 5.08
N THR A 62 -24.47 0.22 5.36
CA THR A 62 -23.89 1.15 4.37
C THR A 62 -22.46 0.76 4.01
N TRP A 63 -22.19 0.65 2.71
CA TRP A 63 -20.83 0.45 2.20
C TRP A 63 -20.01 1.73 2.39
N SER A 64 -18.76 1.57 2.80
CA SER A 64 -17.83 2.70 2.91
C SER A 64 -17.54 3.30 1.53
N ARG A 65 -17.09 4.56 1.51
CA ARG A 65 -16.77 5.30 0.27
C ARG A 65 -15.61 4.68 -0.53
N TRP A 66 -14.81 3.80 0.06
CA TRP A 66 -13.56 3.32 -0.53
C TRP A 66 -13.41 1.80 -0.40
N SER A 67 -13.08 1.16 -1.51
CA SER A 67 -12.45 -0.17 -1.53
C SER A 67 -11.00 -0.01 -1.99
N PHE A 68 -10.09 -0.84 -1.45
CA PHE A 68 -8.66 -0.79 -1.79
C PHE A 68 -8.21 -2.10 -2.40
N ILE A 69 -7.47 -2.00 -3.51
CA ILE A 69 -6.95 -3.15 -4.25
C ILE A 69 -5.43 -3.07 -4.30
N GLY A 70 -4.76 -4.09 -3.79
CA GLY A 70 -3.33 -4.33 -4.00
C GLY A 70 -3.13 -5.21 -5.23
N VAL A 71 -2.58 -4.65 -6.31
CA VAL A 71 -2.49 -5.36 -7.61
C VAL A 71 -1.22 -6.19 -7.76
N ARG A 72 -0.11 -5.77 -7.14
CA ARG A 72 1.19 -6.47 -7.20
C ARG A 72 2.13 -5.92 -6.13
N SER A 73 2.04 -6.46 -4.92
CA SER A 73 2.98 -6.08 -3.85
C SER A 73 4.38 -6.60 -4.19
N PRO A 74 5.41 -5.74 -4.32
CA PRO A 74 6.73 -6.15 -4.78
C PRO A 74 7.50 -6.95 -3.73
N ALA A 75 7.15 -6.80 -2.46
CA ALA A 75 7.82 -7.45 -1.33
C ALA A 75 6.87 -7.66 -0.16
N MET A 76 7.22 -8.60 0.71
CA MET A 76 6.53 -8.93 1.95
C MET A 76 7.53 -9.07 3.08
N LEU A 77 7.30 -8.36 4.19
CA LEU A 77 8.01 -8.58 5.45
C LEU A 77 7.30 -9.71 6.21
N THR A 78 8.03 -10.75 6.57
CA THR A 78 7.52 -11.92 7.30
C THR A 78 8.49 -12.31 8.41
N GLU A 79 8.06 -13.21 9.29
CA GLU A 79 8.90 -13.86 10.30
C GLU A 79 9.34 -15.25 9.82
N ARG A 80 10.58 -15.63 10.14
CA ARG A 80 11.12 -17.00 10.08
C ARG A 80 12.11 -17.23 11.23
N ASN A 81 11.89 -18.24 12.06
CA ASN A 81 12.75 -18.63 13.19
C ASN A 81 13.09 -17.46 14.16
N GLY A 82 12.07 -16.70 14.56
CA GLY A 82 12.15 -15.51 15.41
C GLY A 82 12.71 -14.27 14.74
N ARG A 83 12.93 -14.27 13.42
CA ARG A 83 13.64 -13.20 12.70
C ARG A 83 12.84 -12.65 11.53
N ALA A 84 12.91 -11.35 11.33
CA ALA A 84 12.30 -10.67 10.19
C ALA A 84 13.03 -11.02 8.89
N VAL A 85 12.29 -11.38 7.85
CA VAL A 85 12.79 -11.73 6.52
C VAL A 85 11.93 -11.05 5.47
N TRP A 86 12.56 -10.52 4.42
CA TRP A 86 11.87 -10.02 3.25
C TRP A 86 11.77 -11.11 2.17
N VAL A 87 10.57 -11.28 1.61
CA VAL A 87 10.33 -12.08 0.41
C VAL A 87 10.03 -11.13 -0.75
N GLY A 88 10.62 -11.36 -1.92
CA GLY A 88 10.47 -10.50 -3.09
C GLY A 88 11.52 -9.39 -3.16
N ARG A 89 11.17 -8.26 -3.80
CA ARG A 89 12.08 -7.13 -4.06
C ARG A 89 11.80 -6.00 -3.07
N ALA A 90 12.31 -6.14 -1.85
CA ALA A 90 12.21 -5.09 -0.84
C ALA A 90 13.02 -3.85 -1.25
N PRO A 91 12.56 -2.63 -0.92
CA PRO A 91 13.38 -1.43 -1.02
C PRO A 91 14.74 -1.60 -0.33
N ALA A 92 15.78 -1.03 -0.92
CA ALA A 92 17.12 -1.10 -0.36
C ALA A 92 17.19 -0.37 1.00
N GLY A 93 17.96 -0.96 1.93
CA GLY A 93 18.18 -0.39 3.26
C GLY A 93 17.01 -0.54 4.24
N LEU A 94 16.07 -1.47 3.98
CA LEU A 94 15.08 -1.85 4.99
C LEU A 94 15.65 -2.89 5.97
N PRO A 95 15.24 -2.85 7.25
CA PRO A 95 15.75 -3.75 8.28
C PRO A 95 15.35 -5.20 8.03
N ALA A 96 16.23 -6.13 8.40
CA ALA A 96 16.04 -7.58 8.32
C ALA A 96 16.87 -8.29 9.40
N GLY A 97 16.52 -9.53 9.72
CA GLY A 97 17.28 -10.40 10.63
C GLY A 97 17.04 -10.15 12.14
N GLN A 98 16.44 -9.02 12.51
CA GLN A 98 16.07 -8.68 13.89
C GLN A 98 14.66 -9.18 14.25
N ALA A 99 14.19 -8.85 15.46
CA ALA A 99 12.83 -9.18 15.88
C ALA A 99 11.78 -8.59 14.91
N PRO A 100 10.74 -9.34 14.49
CA PRO A 100 9.80 -8.91 13.45
C PRO A 100 9.10 -7.57 13.73
N LEU A 101 8.62 -7.36 14.96
CA LEU A 101 7.94 -6.11 15.31
C LEU A 101 8.90 -4.91 15.37
N ALA A 102 10.18 -5.14 15.70
CA ALA A 102 11.20 -4.10 15.63
C ALA A 102 11.49 -3.72 14.17
N ALA A 103 11.68 -4.72 13.29
CA ALA A 103 11.84 -4.49 11.85
C ALA A 103 10.62 -3.79 11.22
N LEU A 104 9.40 -4.17 11.62
CA LEU A 104 8.17 -3.53 11.16
C LEU A 104 8.14 -2.05 11.55
N ARG A 105 8.42 -1.73 12.82
CA ARG A 105 8.44 -0.35 13.33
C ARG A 105 9.44 0.51 12.57
N GLU A 106 10.68 0.06 12.48
CA GLU A 106 11.75 0.79 11.79
C GLU A 106 11.45 0.92 10.28
N THR A 107 10.85 -0.09 9.66
CA THR A 107 10.38 0.00 8.26
C THR A 107 9.32 1.10 8.09
N LEU A 108 8.34 1.18 9.00
CA LEU A 108 7.30 2.21 8.96
C LEU A 108 7.87 3.61 9.16
N GLU A 109 8.88 3.76 10.03
CA GLU A 109 9.59 5.03 10.24
C GLU A 109 10.39 5.43 8.99
N LEU A 110 11.16 4.50 8.42
CA LEU A 110 11.97 4.75 7.23
C LEU A 110 11.13 5.07 5.98
N LEU A 111 9.96 4.44 5.83
CA LEU A 111 9.07 4.66 4.70
C LEU A 111 7.99 5.70 4.97
N HIS A 112 8.01 6.35 6.14
CA HIS A 112 7.03 7.37 6.47
C HIS A 112 7.05 8.49 5.42
N SER A 113 5.86 8.92 4.99
CA SER A 113 5.70 10.05 4.09
C SER A 113 4.40 10.78 4.44
N PRO A 114 4.39 12.13 4.41
CA PRO A 114 3.19 12.92 4.63
C PRO A 114 2.08 12.54 3.66
N ARG A 115 0.85 12.64 4.13
CA ARG A 115 -0.31 12.47 3.27
C ARG A 115 -0.40 13.66 2.32
N LEU A 116 -0.36 13.39 1.02
CA LEU A 116 -0.62 14.42 0.03
C LEU A 116 -2.13 14.78 0.05
N PRO A 117 -2.47 16.08 -0.02
CA PRO A 117 -3.87 16.52 0.01
C PRO A 117 -4.71 15.89 -1.10
N GLY A 118 -5.96 15.57 -0.79
CA GLY A 118 -6.94 15.10 -1.78
C GLY A 118 -6.81 13.62 -2.18
N LEU A 119 -5.81 12.88 -1.69
CA LEU A 119 -5.67 11.44 -1.95
C LEU A 119 -6.63 10.57 -1.11
N PRO A 120 -6.90 9.32 -1.53
CA PRO A 120 -7.64 8.34 -0.73
C PRO A 120 -6.99 8.05 0.63
N PRO A 121 -7.71 7.43 1.58
CA PRO A 121 -7.19 7.13 2.92
C PRO A 121 -5.96 6.21 2.93
N LEU A 122 -5.87 5.30 1.96
CA LEU A 122 -4.76 4.39 1.73
C LEU A 122 -4.25 4.59 0.30
N THR A 123 -2.98 4.98 0.17
CA THR A 123 -2.28 5.20 -1.10
C THR A 123 -1.11 4.23 -1.29
N GLY A 124 -0.80 3.44 -0.26
CA GLY A 124 0.33 2.53 -0.19
C GLY A 124 0.69 2.25 1.28
N GLY A 125 1.41 1.16 1.53
CA GLY A 125 1.83 0.78 2.87
C GLY A 125 2.06 -0.72 3.01
N LEU A 126 2.26 -1.17 4.25
CA LEU A 126 2.31 -2.58 4.60
C LEU A 126 0.90 -3.07 4.91
N VAL A 127 0.42 -4.02 4.12
CA VAL A 127 -0.90 -4.64 4.28
C VAL A 127 -0.69 -6.13 4.52
N GLY A 128 -1.32 -6.66 5.56
CA GLY A 128 -1.16 -8.05 5.97
C GLY A 128 -1.82 -8.30 7.32
N TYR A 129 -1.31 -9.29 8.05
CA TYR A 129 -1.83 -9.67 9.36
C TYR A 129 -0.70 -9.77 10.38
N LEU A 130 -1.05 -9.60 11.65
CA LEU A 130 -0.25 -10.02 12.79
C LEU A 130 -0.95 -11.23 13.41
N GLY A 131 -0.24 -12.36 13.47
CA GLY A 131 -0.79 -13.56 14.10
C GLY A 131 -1.02 -13.32 15.60
N TYR A 132 -1.96 -14.06 16.20
CA TYR A 132 -2.25 -13.96 17.64
C TYR A 132 -0.99 -14.08 18.50
N ASP A 133 -0.09 -14.97 18.12
CA ASP A 133 1.17 -15.23 18.83
C ASP A 133 2.17 -14.07 18.78
N ALA A 134 1.91 -13.00 18.03
CA ALA A 134 2.75 -11.79 18.03
C ALA A 134 2.75 -11.02 19.36
N VAL A 135 1.83 -11.36 20.28
CA VAL A 135 1.78 -10.79 21.64
C VAL A 135 2.68 -11.53 22.65
N ARG A 136 3.27 -12.67 22.26
CA ARG A 136 4.23 -13.42 23.07
C ARG A 136 5.64 -12.88 22.90
#